data_AF-Q93144-F1
#
_entry.id   AF-Q93144-F1
#
_cell.length_a   1.000
_cell.length_b   1.000
_cell.length_c   1.000
_cell.angle_alpha   90.00
_cell.angle_beta   90.00
_cell.angle_gamma   90.00
#
_symmetry.space_group_name_H-M   'P 1'
#
loop_
_entity.id
_entity.type
_entity.pdbx_description
1 polymer ?
#
loop_
_entity_poly.entity_id
_entity_poly.type
_entity_poly.pdbx_seq_one_letter_code
_entity_poly.pdbx_strand_id
1 'polypeptide(L)' 'FTTEQLDRLKREFDENRYLSEKRRQDLAQQLGLNESQIKIWFQNKRAKIKKSSGQKPVLASRL' A
#
# COMPACT_ATOMS: atom_id res chain seq x y z
N PHE A 1 -7.23 -2.14 9.67
CA PHE A 1 -8.02 -1.31 8.74
C PHE A 1 -9.38 -1.97 8.58
N THR A 2 -10.47 -1.21 8.67
CA THR A 2 -11.82 -1.66 8.33
C THR A 2 -11.96 -1.85 6.82
N THR A 3 -13.02 -2.51 6.36
CA THR A 3 -13.30 -2.69 4.93
C THR A 3 -13.37 -1.35 4.19
N GLU A 4 -14.08 -0.38 4.76
CA GLU A 4 -14.21 0.97 4.19
C GLU A 4 -12.86 1.70 4.10
N GLN A 5 -12.03 1.62 5.15
CA GLN A 5 -10.68 2.20 5.15
C GLN A 5 -9.82 1.56 4.06
N LEU A 6 -9.88 0.23 3.92
CA LEU A 6 -9.16 -0.48 2.87
C LEU A 6 -9.62 -0.09 1.47
N ASP A 7 -10.93 0.07 1.27
CA ASP A 7 -11.47 0.44 -0.04
C ASP A 7 -11.10 1.87 -0.43
N ARG A 8 -11.08 2.81 0.53
CA ARG A 8 -10.56 4.15 0.27
C ARG A 8 -9.06 4.13 -0.05
N LEU A 9 -8.25 3.38 0.70
CA LEU A 9 -6.82 3.24 0.44
C LEU A 9 -6.53 2.59 -0.93
N LYS A 10 -7.35 1.62 -1.35
CA LYS A 10 -7.25 0.99 -2.69
C LYS A 10 -7.55 1.99 -3.79
N ARG A 11 -8.67 2.72 -3.72
CA ARG A 11 -9.02 3.76 -4.70
C ARG A 11 -7.90 4.77 -4.86
N GLU A 12 -7.38 5.24 -3.72
CA GLU A 12 -6.30 6.22 -3.74
C GLU A 12 -4.99 5.67 -4.32
N PHE A 13 -4.70 4.39 -4.08
CA PHE A 13 -3.54 3.72 -4.65
C PHE A 13 -3.64 3.53 -6.17
N ASP A 14 -4.85 3.27 -6.67
CA ASP A 14 -5.12 3.10 -8.09
C ASP A 14 -5.00 4.45 -8.83
N GLU A 15 -5.39 5.55 -8.19
CA GLU A 15 -5.16 6.92 -8.69
C GLU A 15 -3.68 7.33 -8.60
N ASN A 16 -3.03 7.05 -7.47
CA ASN A 16 -1.63 7.40 -7.25
C ASN A 16 -0.91 6.38 -6.35
N ARG A 17 0.07 5.66 -6.93
CA ARG A 17 0.85 4.63 -6.21
C ARG A 17 1.82 5.18 -5.15
N TYR A 18 2.04 6.49 -5.12
CA TYR A 18 2.96 7.18 -4.20
C TYR A 18 2.28 8.38 -3.54
N LEU A 19 2.17 8.34 -2.21
CA LEU A 19 1.60 9.45 -1.47
C LEU A 19 2.62 10.59 -1.29
N SER A 20 2.16 11.82 -1.54
CA SER A 20 2.78 13.02 -0.99
C SER A 20 2.49 13.12 0.51
N GLU A 21 3.27 13.92 1.23
CA GLU A 21 3.07 14.17 2.65
C GLU A 21 1.69 14.75 2.94
N LYS A 22 1.29 15.80 2.21
CA LYS A 22 -0.04 16.41 2.30
C LYS A 22 -1.15 15.37 2.12
N ARG A 23 -1.06 14.53 1.08
CA ARG A 23 -2.12 13.54 0.82
C ARG A 23 -2.19 12.47 1.90
N ARG A 24 -1.05 12.09 2.47
CA ARG A 24 -0.99 11.14 3.59
C ARG A 24 -1.64 11.71 4.85
N GLN A 25 -1.41 12.99 5.15
CA GLN A 25 -2.09 13.70 6.25
C GLN A 25 -3.60 13.76 6.05
N ASP A 26 -4.05 14.13 4.85
CA ASP A 26 -5.49 14.19 4.53
C ASP A 26 -6.16 12.82 4.71
N LEU A 27 -5.53 11.74 4.22
CA LEU A 27 -6.05 10.39 4.39
C LEU A 27 -6.04 9.93 5.85
N ALA A 28 -5.02 10.32 6.62
CA ALA A 28 -4.93 10.01 8.05
C ALA A 28 -6.11 10.61 8.81
N GLN A 29 -6.43 11.88 8.55
CA GLN A 29 -7.57 12.57 9.14
C GLN A 29 -8.91 11.97 8.68
N GLN A 30 -9.08 11.72 7.38
CA GLN A 30 -10.33 11.18 6.83
C GLN A 30 -10.64 9.77 7.31
N LEU A 31 -9.61 8.94 7.50
CA LEU A 31 -9.77 7.53 7.86
C LEU A 31 -9.63 7.27 9.36
N GLY A 32 -9.25 8.29 10.15
CA GLY A 32 -8.92 8.13 11.57
C GLY A 32 -7.73 7.20 11.78
N LEU A 33 -6.72 7.27 10.91
CA LEU A 33 -5.54 6.42 10.91
C LEU A 33 -4.28 7.23 11.13
N ASN A 34 -3.22 6.59 11.61
CA ASN A 34 -1.92 7.24 11.69
C ASN A 34 -1.26 7.28 10.32
N GLU A 35 -0.58 8.38 9.99
CA GLU A 35 0.18 8.53 8.74
C GLU A 35 1.16 7.36 8.50
N SER A 36 1.77 6.85 9.57
CA SER A 36 2.67 5.70 9.51
C SER A 36 1.96 4.43 9.01
N GLN A 37 0.73 4.17 9.45
CA GLN A 37 -0.05 3.00 9.01
C GLN A 37 -0.36 3.10 7.51
N ILE A 38 -0.71 4.30 7.05
CA ILE A 38 -0.96 4.58 5.63
C ILE A 38 0.34 4.39 4.82
N LYS A 39 1.47 4.94 5.29
CA LYS A 39 2.78 4.78 4.67
C LYS A 39 3.16 3.30 4.51
N ILE A 40 3.03 2.52 5.58
CA ILE A 40 3.32 1.07 5.60
C ILE A 40 2.40 0.32 4.64
N TRP A 41 1.11 0.64 4.63
CA TRP A 41 0.16 0.00 3.71
C TRP A 41 0.53 0.26 2.25
N PHE A 42 0.87 1.50 1.88
CA PHE A 42 1.30 1.85 0.52
C PHE A 42 2.62 1.16 0.14
N GLN A 43 3.58 1.07 1.06
CA GLN A 43 4.82 0.32 0.86
C GLN A 43 4.56 -1.17 0.60
N ASN A 44 3.72 -1.81 1.43
CA ASN A 44 3.36 -3.22 1.30
C ASN A 44 2.61 -3.50 -0.01
N LYS A 45 1.70 -2.59 -0.41
CA LYS A 45 0.97 -2.70 -1.67
C LYS A 45 1.90 -2.63 -2.88
N ARG A 46 2.86 -1.69 -2.90
CA ARG A 46 3.89 -1.63 -3.96
C ARG A 46 4.78 -2.87 -3.96
N ALA A 47 5.20 -3.35 -2.80
CA ALA A 47 6.01 -4.57 -2.69
C ALA A 47 5.27 -5.79 -3.24
N LYS A 48 3.96 -5.91 -2.97
CA LYS A 48 3.10 -6.97 -3.52
C LYS A 48 3.05 -6.90 -5.05
N ILE A 49 2.81 -5.72 -5.62
CA ILE A 49 2.77 -5.55 -7.09
C ILE A 49 4.12 -5.87 -7.71
N LYS A 50 5.23 -5.39 -7.12
CA LYS A 50 6.58 -5.70 -7.60
C LYS A 50 6.87 -7.20 -7.60
N LYS A 51 6.44 -7.92 -6.55
CA LYS A 51 6.53 -9.40 -6.50
C LYS A 51 5.65 -10.08 -7.54
N SER A 52 4.51 -9.48 -7.91
CA SER A 52 3.61 -10.00 -8.94
C SER A 52 4.09 -9.68 -10.37
N SER A 53 4.84 -8.58 -10.57
CA SER A 53 5.24 -8.08 -11.89
C SER A 53 6.67 -8.44 -12.32
N GLY A 54 7.48 -9.08 -11.47
CA GLY A 54 8.86 -9.40 -11.80
C GLY A 54 9.44 -10.52 -10.95
N GLN A 55 9.63 -11.67 -11.59
CA GLN A 55 10.41 -12.84 -11.16
C GLN A 55 9.92 -13.50 -9.86
N LYS A 56 9.33 -14.70 -10.01
CA LYS A 56 9.59 -15.78 -9.05
C LYS A 56 11.12 -15.80 -8.88
N PRO A 57 11.70 -15.64 -7.68
CA PRO A 57 13.07 -16.08 -7.52
C PRO A 57 13.04 -17.58 -7.83
N VAL A 58 13.57 -17.95 -9.00
CA VAL A 58 14.13 -19.27 -9.19
C VAL A 58 15.12 -19.43 -8.04
N LEU A 59 14.79 -20.28 -7.07
CA LEU A 59 15.53 -20.71 -5.87
C LEU A 59 14.55 -21.08 -4.73
N ALA A 60 13.41 -21.69 -5.09
CA ALA A 60 12.71 -22.62 -4.21
C ALA A 60 12.88 -24.04 -4.78
N SER A 61 14.14 -24.46 -4.92
CA SER A 61 14.53 -25.85 -5.07
C SER A 61 15.78 -26.06 -4.22
N ARG A 62 15.59 -26.11 -2.89
CA ARG A 62 16.54 -26.81 -2.01
C ARG A 62 16.06 -28.27 -1.99
N LEU A 63 16.69 -29.09 -2.82
CA LEU A 63 16.88 -30.52 -2.58
C LEU A 63 18.37 -30.70 -2.30
#